data_AF-A0A432JPZ1-F1
#
_entry.id   AF-A0A432JPZ1-F1
#
_cell.length_a   1.000
_cell.length_b   1.000
_cell.length_c   1.000
_cell.angle_alpha   90.00
_cell.angle_beta   90.00
_cell.angle_gamma   90.00
#
_symmetry.space_group_name_H-M   'P 1'
#
loop_
_entity.id
_entity.type
_entity.pdbx_description
1 polymer ?
#
loop_
_entity_poly.entity_id
_entity_poly.type
_entity_poly.pdbx_seq_one_letter_code
_entity_poly.pdbx_strand_id
1 'polypeptide(L)'
;MTAIATLGAAAFFASHYFGGLRLMAGAFSLWVIMVLLANLAFPALFQRFQVDPNQFEREQVYIDRNIEATRAAYQLDQVEQVALPTVGDIDADVVANNLPVIENIRLWDVEPLQDAYNQLQFMELYYNFLNMDSDRYILDGKLRQVLLAARELDPENLPADARNWVNRRLQYTHGFGVAMSPAIGFTPEEGRPEFFIQDIPIRGEIPIERPEIYYGESPAPFAIVNSSAPEIDPSGSDLHYQGEGGVDLGGTFRRLAYAWQFADINILLSDQISSGTRIQYRRQISERVHALAPFLTMDDDPYPVVDKAGKLWWLQDAFTTTDRYPY
;
A
#
# COMPACT_ATOMS: atom_id res chain seq x y z
N MET A 1 31.57 28.84 -16.15
CA MET A 1 30.28 29.53 -15.95
C MET A 1 30.41 30.79 -15.08
N THR A 2 31.04 30.71 -13.90
CA THR A 2 31.27 31.87 -13.01
C THR A 2 31.91 33.05 -13.73
N ALA A 3 33.02 32.85 -14.45
CA ALA A 3 33.71 33.91 -15.20
C ALA A 3 32.86 34.58 -16.29
N ILE A 4 32.03 33.83 -17.01
CA ILE A 4 31.13 34.35 -18.07
C ILE A 4 30.01 35.17 -17.43
N ALA A 5 29.48 34.72 -16.29
CA ALA A 5 28.48 35.45 -15.53
C ALA A 5 29.05 36.75 -14.92
N THR A 6 30.28 36.75 -14.39
CA THR A 6 30.93 37.99 -13.91
C THR A 6 31.20 38.97 -15.04
N LEU A 7 31.64 38.50 -16.20
CA LEU A 7 31.85 39.35 -17.38
C LEU A 7 30.52 39.92 -17.92
N GLY A 8 29.46 39.11 -17.96
CA GLY A 8 28.12 39.56 -18.31
C GLY A 8 27.55 40.59 -17.33
N ALA A 9 27.73 40.36 -16.03
CA ALA A 9 27.32 41.30 -14.98
C ALA A 9 28.11 42.62 -15.06
N ALA A 10 29.43 42.56 -15.23
CA ALA A 10 30.28 43.75 -15.39
C ALA A 10 29.90 44.56 -16.64
N ALA A 11 29.61 43.90 -17.76
CA ALA A 11 29.14 44.54 -18.99
C ALA A 11 27.75 45.18 -18.80
N PHE A 12 26.86 44.54 -18.04
CA PHE A 12 25.54 45.09 -17.70
C PHE A 12 25.64 46.32 -16.79
N PHE A 13 26.50 46.29 -15.77
CA PHE A 13 26.79 47.42 -14.88
C PHE A 13 27.46 48.60 -15.61
N ALA A 14 28.44 48.33 -16.47
CA ALA A 14 29.07 49.36 -17.31
C ALA A 14 28.07 49.98 -18.29
N SER A 15 27.19 49.17 -18.86
CA SER A 15 26.12 49.62 -19.75
C SER A 15 25.15 50.56 -19.04
N HIS A 16 24.77 50.29 -17.79
CA HIS A 16 23.90 51.18 -17.00
C HIS A 16 24.43 52.61 -16.87
N TYR A 17 25.76 52.80 -16.77
CA TYR A 17 26.38 54.12 -16.63
C TYR A 17 26.67 54.81 -17.98
N PHE A 18 26.94 54.05 -19.04
CA PHE A 18 27.45 54.60 -20.31
C PHE A 18 26.51 54.39 -21.52
N GLY A 19 25.37 53.72 -21.35
CA GLY A 19 24.53 53.27 -22.45
C GLY A 19 23.06 53.08 -22.10
N GLY A 20 22.14 53.69 -22.86
CA GLY A 20 20.70 53.47 -22.67
C GLY A 20 20.25 52.00 -22.83
N LEU A 21 18.96 51.72 -22.56
CA LEU A 21 18.32 50.39 -22.54
C LEU A 21 18.76 49.38 -23.63
N ARG A 22 19.14 49.87 -24.82
CA ARG A 22 19.64 49.04 -25.94
C ARG A 22 20.95 48.31 -25.62
N LEU A 23 21.88 48.96 -24.92
CA LEU A 23 23.16 48.35 -24.55
C LEU A 23 23.00 47.33 -23.42
N MET A 24 22.06 47.58 -22.49
CA MET A 24 21.71 46.61 -21.44
C MET A 24 21.07 45.35 -22.04
N ALA A 25 20.12 45.52 -22.97
CA ALA A 25 19.50 44.41 -23.71
C ALA A 25 20.52 43.63 -24.56
N GLY A 26 21.48 44.31 -25.17
CA GLY A 26 22.58 43.69 -25.93
C GLY A 26 23.50 42.83 -25.05
N ALA A 27 23.94 43.36 -23.91
CA ALA A 27 24.78 42.63 -22.96
C ALA A 27 24.06 41.40 -22.37
N PHE A 28 22.77 41.54 -22.02
CA PHE A 28 21.96 40.42 -21.55
C PHE A 28 21.77 39.35 -22.62
N SER A 29 21.44 39.74 -23.84
CA SER A 29 21.30 38.82 -24.98
C SER A 29 22.59 38.04 -25.23
N LEU A 30 23.74 38.72 -25.19
CA LEU A 30 25.04 38.06 -25.35
C LEU A 30 25.32 37.06 -24.23
N TRP A 31 24.98 37.41 -22.98
CA TRP A 31 25.12 36.48 -21.86
C TRP A 31 24.24 35.24 -22.04
N VAL A 32 22.96 35.40 -22.42
CA VAL A 32 22.06 34.27 -22.71
C VAL A 32 22.62 33.40 -23.83
N ILE A 33 23.09 34.00 -24.92
CA ILE A 33 23.72 33.27 -26.03
C ILE A 33 24.93 32.47 -25.55
N MET A 34 25.79 33.07 -24.74
CA MET A 34 26.97 32.40 -24.20
C MET A 34 26.61 31.25 -23.24
N VAL A 35 25.56 31.41 -22.43
CA VAL A 35 25.05 30.34 -21.56
C VAL A 35 24.54 29.17 -22.40
N LEU A 36 23.75 29.44 -23.45
CA LEU A 36 23.24 28.40 -24.35
C LEU A 36 24.38 27.69 -25.10
N LEU A 37 25.35 28.44 -25.62
CA LEU A 37 26.50 27.85 -26.30
C LEU A 37 27.35 26.99 -25.36
N ALA A 38 27.58 27.43 -24.12
CA ALA A 38 28.40 26.70 -23.16
C ALA A 38 27.73 25.42 -22.64
N ASN A 39 26.40 25.41 -22.46
CA ASN A 39 25.68 24.28 -21.86
C ASN A 39 25.03 23.34 -22.87
N LEU A 40 24.72 23.80 -24.09
CA LEU A 40 24.14 22.96 -25.14
C LEU A 40 25.11 22.71 -26.29
N ALA A 41 25.56 23.78 -26.96
CA ALA A 41 26.32 23.63 -28.20
C ALA A 41 27.70 23.01 -27.97
N PHE A 42 28.45 23.47 -26.96
CA PHE A 42 29.79 22.97 -26.69
C PHE A 42 29.80 21.48 -26.29
N PRO A 43 28.98 21.01 -25.31
CA PRO A 43 28.90 19.59 -24.99
C PRO A 43 28.45 18.75 -26.19
N ALA A 44 27.45 19.20 -26.96
CA ALA A 44 26.97 18.47 -28.13
C ALA A 44 28.04 18.33 -29.22
N LEU A 45 28.81 19.40 -29.48
CA LEU A 45 29.92 19.36 -30.43
C LEU A 45 31.06 18.47 -29.91
N PHE A 46 31.38 18.55 -28.63
CA PHE A 46 32.39 17.68 -28.02
C PHE A 46 31.97 16.20 -28.10
N GLN A 47 30.72 15.88 -27.76
CA GLN A 47 30.16 14.54 -27.91
C GLN A 47 30.30 14.06 -29.36
N ARG A 48 29.81 14.83 -30.33
CA ARG A 48 29.80 14.45 -31.75
C ARG A 48 31.18 14.22 -32.35
N PHE A 49 32.17 15.04 -31.98
CA PHE A 49 33.47 15.05 -32.65
C PHE A 49 34.60 14.41 -31.85
N GLN A 50 34.48 14.28 -30.52
CA GLN A 50 35.52 13.72 -29.66
C GLN A 50 35.11 12.38 -29.02
N VAL A 51 33.82 12.21 -28.68
CA VAL A 51 33.32 11.02 -27.99
C VAL A 51 32.77 10.01 -29.00
N ASP A 52 31.73 10.34 -29.75
CA ASP A 52 31.05 9.44 -30.69
C ASP A 52 32.01 8.66 -31.63
N PRO A 53 33.09 9.25 -32.19
CA PRO A 53 34.00 8.51 -33.08
C PRO A 53 34.77 7.37 -32.41
N ASN A 54 34.95 7.42 -31.09
CA ASN A 54 35.60 6.38 -30.30
C ASN A 54 34.95 6.30 -28.90
N GLN A 55 33.63 6.14 -28.89
CA GLN A 55 32.83 6.23 -27.67
C GLN A 55 33.20 5.14 -26.67
N PHE A 56 33.46 3.92 -27.16
CA PHE A 56 33.81 2.78 -26.31
C PHE A 56 35.01 3.07 -25.41
N GLU A 57 36.15 3.49 -25.98
CA GLU A 57 37.34 3.80 -25.17
C GLU A 57 37.16 5.07 -24.32
N ARG A 58 36.46 6.09 -24.85
CA ARG A 58 36.26 7.37 -24.16
C ARG A 58 35.34 7.25 -22.95
N GLU A 59 34.33 6.39 -23.02
CA GLU A 59 33.33 6.19 -21.96
C GLU A 59 33.62 4.97 -21.07
N GLN A 60 34.56 4.10 -21.45
CA GLN A 60 34.87 2.85 -20.74
C GLN A 60 35.01 3.06 -19.22
N VAL A 61 35.81 4.02 -18.77
CA VAL A 61 36.03 4.27 -17.33
C VAL A 61 34.76 4.66 -16.60
N TYR A 62 33.84 5.37 -17.26
CA TYR A 62 32.56 5.75 -16.67
C TYR A 62 31.60 4.57 -16.63
N ILE A 63 31.59 3.75 -17.68
CA ILE A 63 30.81 2.51 -17.75
C ILE A 63 31.28 1.53 -16.65
N ASP A 64 32.58 1.32 -16.52
CA ASP A 64 33.16 0.42 -15.51
C ASP A 64 32.79 0.87 -14.08
N ARG A 65 32.91 2.18 -13.80
CA ARG A 65 32.49 2.75 -12.51
C ARG A 65 31.00 2.58 -12.26
N ASN A 66 30.16 2.78 -13.27
CA ASN A 66 28.72 2.63 -13.13
C ASN A 66 28.34 1.15 -12.90
N ILE A 67 29.00 0.21 -13.58
CA ILE A 67 28.84 -1.24 -13.35
C ILE A 67 29.27 -1.59 -11.93
N GLU A 68 30.43 -1.14 -11.48
CA GLU A 68 30.94 -1.41 -10.12
C GLU A 68 30.02 -0.83 -9.05
N ALA A 69 29.61 0.44 -9.19
CA ALA A 69 28.68 1.09 -8.28
C ALA A 69 27.33 0.37 -8.25
N THR A 70 26.80 -0.05 -9.41
CA THR A 70 25.53 -0.77 -9.48
C THR A 70 25.63 -2.14 -8.82
N ARG A 71 26.73 -2.87 -9.06
CA ARG A 71 26.95 -4.16 -8.41
C ARG A 71 27.00 -4.01 -6.90
N ALA A 72 27.73 -3.03 -6.38
CA ALA A 72 27.81 -2.78 -4.94
C ALA A 72 26.47 -2.29 -4.34
N ALA A 73 25.74 -1.41 -5.05
CA ALA A 73 24.44 -0.89 -4.59
C ALA A 73 23.40 -1.98 -4.38
N TYR A 74 23.33 -2.92 -5.32
CA TYR A 74 22.41 -4.05 -5.26
C TYR A 74 23.05 -5.29 -4.59
N GLN A 75 24.24 -5.15 -4.00
CA GLN A 75 25.00 -6.24 -3.37
C GLN A 75 25.20 -7.46 -4.31
N LEU A 76 25.27 -7.21 -5.61
CA LEU A 76 25.47 -8.24 -6.65
C LEU A 76 26.91 -8.80 -6.65
N ASP A 77 27.82 -8.14 -5.95
CA ASP A 77 29.16 -8.62 -5.62
C ASP A 77 29.16 -9.63 -4.45
N GLN A 78 28.08 -9.70 -3.67
CA GLN A 78 27.92 -10.57 -2.50
C GLN A 78 26.88 -11.67 -2.71
N VAL A 79 26.67 -12.10 -3.96
CA VAL A 79 25.69 -13.14 -4.29
C VAL A 79 26.25 -14.51 -3.95
N GLU A 80 25.54 -15.24 -3.09
CA GLU A 80 25.74 -16.67 -2.91
C GLU A 80 25.15 -17.43 -4.10
N GLN A 81 26.01 -18.03 -4.91
CA GLN A 81 25.57 -18.90 -6.01
C GLN A 81 25.27 -20.28 -5.46
N VAL A 82 23.99 -20.55 -5.25
CA VAL A 82 23.52 -21.90 -4.89
C VAL A 82 23.25 -22.66 -6.17
N ALA A 83 24.09 -23.66 -6.47
CA ALA A 83 23.76 -24.62 -7.52
C ALA A 83 22.55 -25.43 -7.03
N LEU A 84 21.45 -25.40 -7.80
CA LEU A 84 20.32 -26.30 -7.62
C LEU A 84 20.61 -27.55 -8.47
N PRO A 85 21.20 -28.62 -7.90
CA PRO A 85 21.42 -29.84 -8.66
C PRO A 85 20.07 -30.38 -9.13
N THR A 86 20.06 -31.04 -10.29
CA THR A 86 18.91 -31.85 -10.67
C THR A 86 18.61 -32.82 -9.55
N VAL A 87 17.43 -32.66 -8.94
CA VAL A 87 16.88 -33.59 -7.97
C VAL A 87 16.88 -34.95 -8.67
N GLY A 88 17.45 -35.97 -8.00
CA GLY A 88 17.38 -37.34 -8.49
C GLY A 88 15.93 -37.82 -8.61
N ASP A 89 15.74 -39.10 -8.93
CA ASP A 89 14.41 -39.68 -8.97
C ASP A 89 13.69 -39.47 -7.62
N ILE A 90 12.42 -39.05 -7.67
CA ILE A 90 11.59 -38.91 -6.48
C ILE A 90 11.18 -40.31 -6.02
N ASP A 91 11.87 -40.84 -5.01
CA ASP A 91 11.55 -42.12 -4.39
C ASP A 91 10.69 -41.97 -3.12
N ALA A 92 10.29 -43.10 -2.54
CA ALA A 92 9.43 -43.13 -1.36
C ALA A 92 10.09 -42.49 -0.13
N ASP A 93 11.41 -42.58 0.01
CA ASP A 93 12.15 -42.03 1.13
C ASP A 93 12.24 -40.50 1.03
N VAL A 94 12.44 -39.97 -0.19
CA VAL A 94 12.38 -38.52 -0.44
C VAL A 94 11.00 -37.96 -0.07
N VAL A 95 9.92 -38.64 -0.46
CA VAL A 95 8.55 -38.23 -0.10
C VAL A 95 8.33 -38.28 1.41
N ALA A 96 8.72 -39.38 2.07
CA ALA A 96 8.52 -39.56 3.51
C ALA A 96 9.28 -38.52 4.35
N ASN A 97 10.48 -38.10 3.91
CA ASN A 97 11.30 -37.11 4.61
C ASN A 97 10.85 -35.65 4.36
N ASN A 98 9.98 -35.40 3.37
CA ASN A 98 9.55 -34.06 2.98
C ASN A 98 8.04 -33.84 3.15
N LEU A 99 7.39 -34.59 4.06
CA LEU A 99 5.98 -34.40 4.38
C LEU A 99 5.59 -32.96 4.72
N PRO A 100 6.38 -32.17 5.49
CA PRO A 100 6.05 -30.77 5.75
C PRO A 100 5.97 -29.90 4.48
N VAL A 101 6.71 -30.25 3.42
CA VAL A 101 6.62 -29.55 2.13
C VAL A 101 5.33 -29.95 1.43
N ILE A 102 5.07 -31.25 1.31
CA ILE A 102 3.89 -31.81 0.63
C ILE A 102 2.59 -31.33 1.29
N GLU A 103 2.55 -31.31 2.62
CA GLU A 103 1.42 -30.82 3.41
C GLU A 103 1.15 -29.30 3.27
N ASN A 104 2.00 -28.56 2.55
CA ASN A 104 1.94 -27.11 2.38
C ASN A 104 2.05 -26.64 0.93
N ILE A 105 1.99 -27.57 -0.05
CA ILE A 105 1.95 -27.19 -1.46
C ILE A 105 0.62 -26.48 -1.73
N ARG A 106 0.70 -25.22 -2.15
CA ARG A 106 -0.48 -24.43 -2.53
C ARG A 106 -1.11 -25.03 -3.79
N LEU A 107 -2.31 -25.57 -3.65
CA LEU A 107 -3.13 -26.07 -4.76
C LEU A 107 -4.06 -24.99 -5.33
N TRP A 108 -4.39 -23.98 -4.52
CA TRP A 108 -5.29 -22.90 -4.92
C TRP A 108 -4.55 -21.79 -5.66
N ASP A 109 -5.21 -21.29 -6.71
CA ASP A 109 -4.90 -19.98 -7.27
C ASP A 109 -5.70 -18.91 -6.54
N VAL A 110 -5.15 -17.69 -6.41
CA VAL A 110 -5.72 -16.63 -5.56
C VAL A 110 -7.00 -16.04 -6.15
N GLU A 111 -7.07 -15.82 -7.47
CA GLU A 111 -8.23 -15.17 -8.09
C GLU A 111 -9.48 -16.07 -8.05
N PRO A 112 -9.44 -17.36 -8.46
CA PRO A 112 -10.61 -18.23 -8.35
C PRO A 112 -11.01 -18.51 -6.91
N LEU A 113 -10.05 -18.51 -5.98
CA LEU A 113 -10.35 -18.70 -4.56
C LEU A 113 -11.07 -17.48 -3.97
N GLN A 114 -10.69 -16.26 -4.38
CA GLN A 114 -11.41 -15.04 -4.03
C GLN A 114 -12.87 -15.09 -4.50
N ASP A 115 -13.11 -15.49 -5.75
CA ASP A 115 -14.47 -15.66 -6.29
C ASP A 115 -15.25 -16.72 -5.49
N ALA A 116 -14.60 -17.83 -5.15
CA ALA A 116 -15.19 -18.87 -4.31
C ALA A 116 -15.52 -18.34 -2.90
N TYR A 117 -14.69 -17.50 -2.30
CA TYR A 117 -14.98 -16.85 -1.02
C TYR A 117 -16.20 -15.93 -1.15
N ASN A 118 -16.22 -15.08 -2.17
CA ASN A 118 -17.35 -14.18 -2.46
C ASN A 118 -18.64 -14.89 -2.87
N GLN A 119 -18.62 -16.20 -3.11
CA GLN A 119 -19.80 -17.03 -3.35
C GLN A 119 -20.20 -17.87 -2.13
N LEU A 120 -19.22 -18.53 -1.50
CA LEU A 120 -19.44 -19.51 -0.42
C LEU A 120 -19.58 -18.84 0.94
N GLN A 121 -18.96 -17.67 1.12
CA GLN A 121 -18.98 -16.89 2.36
C GLN A 121 -19.85 -15.62 2.20
N PHE A 122 -20.69 -15.58 1.16
CA PHE A 122 -21.65 -14.51 0.88
C PHE A 122 -22.86 -14.59 1.82
N MET A 123 -22.68 -14.12 3.05
CA MET A 123 -23.74 -14.13 4.07
C MET A 123 -24.44 -12.78 4.17
N GLU A 124 -23.70 -11.70 3.92
CA GLU A 124 -24.18 -10.32 4.01
C GLU A 124 -23.79 -9.57 2.75
N LEU A 125 -24.74 -8.85 2.14
CA LEU A 125 -24.55 -8.18 0.86
C LEU A 125 -23.46 -7.10 0.89
N TYR A 126 -23.21 -6.52 2.06
CA TYR A 126 -22.28 -5.40 2.27
C TYR A 126 -20.87 -5.85 2.65
N TYR A 127 -20.58 -7.15 2.66
CA TYR A 127 -19.20 -7.64 2.81
C TYR A 127 -18.67 -8.21 1.49
N ASN A 128 -17.38 -8.00 1.28
CA ASN A 128 -16.66 -8.47 0.11
C ASN A 128 -15.23 -8.86 0.51
N PHE A 129 -14.66 -9.84 -0.18
CA PHE A 129 -13.23 -10.14 -0.11
C PHE A 129 -12.54 -9.48 -1.33
N LEU A 130 -11.58 -8.59 -1.08
CA LEU A 130 -10.95 -7.76 -2.12
C LEU A 130 -9.71 -8.40 -2.75
N ASN A 131 -8.99 -9.21 -1.99
CA ASN A 131 -7.80 -9.97 -2.39
C ASN A 131 -7.74 -11.27 -1.58
N MET A 132 -6.64 -12.03 -1.77
CA MET A 132 -6.34 -13.26 -1.04
C MET A 132 -4.85 -13.30 -0.70
N ASP A 133 -4.55 -13.44 0.57
CA ASP A 133 -3.19 -13.45 1.10
C ASP A 133 -2.72 -14.86 1.45
N SER A 134 -1.41 -15.07 1.44
CA SER A 134 -0.80 -16.32 1.93
C SER A 134 0.00 -16.08 3.19
N ASP A 135 -0.25 -16.92 4.19
CA ASP A 135 0.44 -16.85 5.48
C ASP A 135 0.68 -18.27 6.04
N ARG A 136 1.34 -18.38 7.18
CA ARG A 136 1.68 -19.65 7.82
C ARG A 136 1.36 -19.63 9.31
N TYR A 137 0.55 -20.59 9.73
CA TYR A 137 0.10 -20.75 11.12
C TYR A 137 0.58 -22.09 11.69
N ILE A 138 0.76 -22.13 13.01
CA ILE A 138 0.91 -23.39 13.73
C ILE A 138 -0.48 -23.88 14.11
N LEU A 139 -0.98 -24.88 13.39
CA LEU A 139 -2.29 -25.52 13.62
C LEU A 139 -2.05 -26.99 13.99
N ASP A 140 -2.66 -27.45 15.08
CA ASP A 140 -2.42 -28.79 15.65
C ASP A 140 -0.94 -29.13 15.87
N GLY A 141 -0.13 -28.12 16.22
CA GLY A 141 1.31 -28.28 16.43
C GLY A 141 2.13 -28.44 15.14
N LYS A 142 1.51 -28.32 13.96
CA LYS A 142 2.15 -28.38 12.65
C LYS A 142 2.12 -27.02 11.97
N LEU A 143 3.19 -26.70 11.24
CA LEU A 143 3.20 -25.52 10.37
C LEU A 143 2.32 -25.79 9.14
N ARG A 144 1.27 -24.99 8.99
CA ARG A 144 0.33 -25.01 7.88
C ARG A 144 0.37 -23.70 7.12
N GLN A 145 0.57 -23.77 5.82
CA GLN A 145 0.35 -22.67 4.91
C GLN A 145 -1.15 -22.53 4.68
N VAL A 146 -1.61 -21.30 4.79
CA VAL A 146 -3.02 -20.92 4.64
C VAL A 146 -3.15 -19.85 3.58
N LEU A 147 -4.35 -19.74 3.05
CA LEU A 147 -4.81 -18.59 2.31
C LEU A 147 -5.92 -17.94 3.12
N LEU A 148 -5.88 -16.63 3.26
CA LEU A 148 -6.87 -15.90 4.03
C LEU A 148 -7.22 -14.58 3.36
N ALA A 149 -8.37 -14.02 3.74
CA ALA A 149 -8.79 -12.71 3.31
C ALA A 149 -9.67 -12.06 4.38
N ALA A 150 -9.58 -10.75 4.52
CA ALA A 150 -10.46 -9.97 5.37
C ALA A 150 -11.85 -9.81 4.74
N ARG A 151 -12.92 -9.95 5.55
CA ARG A 151 -14.26 -9.53 5.12
C ARG A 151 -14.34 -8.02 5.23
N GLU A 152 -14.09 -7.37 4.12
CA GLU A 152 -14.09 -5.91 4.01
C GLU A 152 -15.52 -5.38 3.84
N LEU A 153 -15.77 -4.20 4.41
CA LEU A 153 -17.07 -3.54 4.27
C LEU A 153 -17.13 -2.76 2.95
N ASP A 154 -18.19 -3.01 2.17
CA ASP A 154 -18.56 -2.21 1.02
C ASP A 154 -19.98 -1.62 1.20
N PRO A 155 -20.10 -0.37 1.68
CA PRO A 155 -21.39 0.27 1.89
C PRO A 155 -22.16 0.57 0.59
N GLU A 156 -21.52 0.46 -0.59
CA GLU A 156 -22.21 0.67 -1.87
C GLU A 156 -23.04 -0.54 -2.30
N ASN A 157 -22.76 -1.73 -1.76
CA ASN A 157 -23.56 -2.94 -1.98
C ASN A 157 -24.84 -3.00 -1.13
N LEU A 158 -25.03 -2.04 -0.22
CA LEU A 158 -26.28 -1.90 0.51
C LEU A 158 -27.46 -1.64 -0.45
N PRO A 159 -28.67 -2.16 -0.16
CA PRO A 159 -29.89 -1.80 -0.87
C PRO A 159 -30.07 -0.29 -1.00
N ALA A 160 -30.67 0.18 -2.11
CA ALA A 160 -30.75 1.61 -2.42
C ALA A 160 -31.47 2.45 -1.35
N ASP A 161 -32.49 1.87 -0.71
CA ASP A 161 -33.22 2.42 0.42
C ASP A 161 -32.40 2.44 1.73
N ALA A 162 -31.46 1.50 1.88
CA ALA A 162 -30.53 1.43 3.00
C ALA A 162 -29.25 2.27 2.80
N ARG A 163 -29.02 2.87 1.63
CA ARG A 163 -27.83 3.70 1.32
C ARG A 163 -27.96 5.15 1.82
N ASN A 164 -28.59 5.36 2.97
CA ASN A 164 -28.70 6.68 3.60
C ASN A 164 -27.46 7.03 4.43
N TRP A 165 -27.35 8.29 4.87
CA TRP A 165 -26.19 8.79 5.61
C TRP A 165 -25.97 8.06 6.95
N VAL A 166 -27.06 7.80 7.69
CA VAL A 166 -26.98 7.11 8.99
C VAL A 166 -26.40 5.72 8.83
N ASN A 167 -26.90 4.98 7.85
CA ASN A 167 -26.42 3.63 7.58
C ASN A 167 -24.95 3.65 7.15
N ARG A 168 -24.59 4.45 6.15
CA ARG A 168 -23.22 4.48 5.60
C ARG A 168 -22.16 5.01 6.56
N ARG A 169 -22.54 5.88 7.51
CA ARG A 169 -21.57 6.58 8.36
C ARG A 169 -21.61 6.17 9.83
N LEU A 170 -22.72 5.64 10.33
CA LEU A 170 -22.90 5.39 11.77
C LEU A 170 -23.23 3.92 12.09
N GLN A 171 -23.88 3.20 11.18
CA GLN A 171 -24.29 1.81 11.43
C GLN A 171 -23.37 0.79 10.77
N TYR A 172 -23.15 0.91 9.47
CA TYR A 172 -22.25 0.05 8.70
C TYR A 172 -20.88 0.72 8.67
N THR A 173 -20.08 0.47 9.71
CA THR A 173 -18.83 1.18 9.98
C THR A 173 -17.60 0.31 9.84
N HIS A 174 -17.69 -1.02 9.94
CA HIS A 174 -16.54 -1.94 9.95
C HIS A 174 -16.77 -3.19 9.10
N GLY A 175 -15.67 -3.80 8.64
CA GLY A 175 -15.61 -5.18 8.14
C GLY A 175 -15.73 -6.21 9.27
N PHE A 176 -15.63 -7.50 8.96
CA PHE A 176 -15.93 -8.56 9.93
C PHE A 176 -15.03 -9.81 9.82
N GLY A 177 -13.89 -9.77 10.51
CA GLY A 177 -12.97 -10.87 10.64
C GLY A 177 -12.34 -11.30 9.32
N VAL A 178 -11.81 -12.53 9.31
CA VAL A 178 -11.19 -13.13 8.13
C VAL A 178 -11.86 -14.46 7.80
N ALA A 179 -11.81 -14.87 6.54
CA ALA A 179 -11.98 -16.26 6.15
C ALA A 179 -10.60 -16.85 5.90
N MET A 180 -10.41 -18.12 6.21
CA MET A 180 -9.11 -18.79 6.09
C MET A 180 -9.29 -20.23 5.63
N SER A 181 -8.52 -20.62 4.63
CA SER A 181 -8.47 -21.97 4.06
C SER A 181 -7.05 -22.53 4.13
N PRO A 182 -6.87 -23.84 4.30
CA PRO A 182 -5.58 -24.46 4.05
C PRO A 182 -5.14 -24.23 2.60
N ALA A 183 -3.84 -24.10 2.38
CA ALA A 183 -3.29 -24.00 1.03
C ALA A 183 -3.46 -25.30 0.22
N ILE A 184 -3.68 -26.43 0.91
CA ILE A 184 -3.94 -27.75 0.36
C ILE A 184 -5.32 -28.25 0.81
N GLY A 185 -5.94 -29.10 -0.01
CA GLY A 185 -7.19 -29.76 0.35
C GLY A 185 -8.41 -29.04 -0.21
N PHE A 186 -9.41 -29.84 -0.55
CA PHE A 186 -10.68 -29.41 -1.11
C PHE A 186 -11.72 -30.48 -0.78
N THR A 187 -13.00 -30.08 -0.72
CA THR A 187 -14.08 -31.03 -0.49
C THR A 187 -14.10 -32.06 -1.64
N PRO A 188 -14.07 -33.38 -1.37
CA PRO A 188 -13.97 -34.40 -2.43
C PRO A 188 -15.10 -34.41 -3.46
N GLU A 189 -16.28 -33.91 -3.08
CA GLU A 189 -17.50 -33.98 -3.88
C GLU A 189 -17.59 -32.83 -4.90
N GLU A 190 -17.34 -31.59 -4.44
CA GLU A 190 -17.58 -30.37 -5.21
C GLU A 190 -16.29 -29.58 -5.51
N GLY A 191 -15.14 -29.99 -4.97
CA GLY A 191 -13.88 -29.28 -5.16
C GLY A 191 -13.85 -27.87 -4.56
N ARG A 192 -14.65 -27.62 -3.52
CA ARG A 192 -14.67 -26.33 -2.80
C ARG A 192 -13.51 -26.21 -1.82
N PRO A 193 -13.07 -24.99 -1.49
CA PRO A 193 -12.15 -24.78 -0.38
C PRO A 193 -12.73 -25.28 0.93
N GLU A 194 -11.88 -25.93 1.71
CA GLU A 194 -12.14 -26.16 3.14
C GLU A 194 -11.78 -24.87 3.91
N PHE A 195 -12.29 -24.70 5.13
CA PHE A 195 -12.06 -23.48 5.91
C PHE A 195 -11.63 -23.80 7.34
N PHE A 196 -10.54 -23.16 7.77
CA PHE A 196 -10.14 -23.07 9.18
C PHE A 196 -10.87 -21.95 9.92
N ILE A 197 -11.26 -20.89 9.21
CA ILE A 197 -12.09 -19.79 9.73
C ILE A 197 -13.14 -19.44 8.67
N GLN A 198 -14.41 -19.43 9.05
CA GLN A 198 -15.53 -19.15 8.16
C GLN A 198 -16.74 -18.59 8.91
N ASP A 199 -17.75 -18.24 8.13
CA ASP A 199 -19.10 -17.86 8.53
C ASP A 199 -19.26 -16.56 9.32
N ILE A 200 -20.52 -16.19 9.46
CA ILE A 200 -21.05 -15.16 10.33
C ILE A 200 -22.18 -15.81 11.15
N PRO A 201 -22.11 -15.84 12.49
CA PRO A 201 -20.95 -15.51 13.32
C PRO A 201 -19.72 -16.39 13.03
N ILE A 202 -18.52 -15.87 13.30
CA ILE A 202 -17.26 -16.56 12.98
C ILE A 202 -17.16 -17.91 13.68
N ARG A 203 -16.79 -18.93 12.93
CA ARG A 203 -16.48 -20.29 13.40
C ARG A 203 -15.11 -20.70 12.87
N GLY A 204 -14.35 -21.45 13.67
CA GLY A 204 -13.04 -21.91 13.25
C GLY A 204 -12.17 -22.44 14.37
N GLU A 205 -10.99 -22.92 13.97
CA GLU A 205 -9.95 -23.41 14.88
C GLU A 205 -9.20 -22.28 15.58
N ILE A 206 -9.10 -21.12 14.92
CA ILE A 206 -8.43 -19.93 15.45
C ILE A 206 -9.50 -19.00 16.03
N PRO A 207 -9.51 -18.74 17.35
CA PRO A 207 -10.45 -17.80 17.93
C PRO A 207 -10.13 -16.39 17.45
N ILE A 208 -11.16 -15.61 17.13
CA ILE A 208 -11.05 -14.17 16.88
C ILE A 208 -11.82 -13.46 17.98
N GLU A 209 -11.12 -12.71 18.84
CA GLU A 209 -11.74 -12.04 20.00
C GLU A 209 -12.54 -10.81 19.58
N ARG A 210 -12.06 -10.10 18.56
CA ARG A 210 -12.66 -8.87 18.02
C ARG A 210 -12.64 -8.87 16.50
N PRO A 211 -13.76 -9.25 15.86
CA PRO A 211 -13.81 -9.35 14.42
C PRO A 211 -13.95 -8.00 13.73
N GLU A 212 -14.20 -6.90 14.44
CA GLU A 212 -14.52 -5.63 13.79
C GLU A 212 -13.31 -4.98 13.09
N ILE A 213 -13.37 -4.87 11.76
CA ILE A 213 -12.31 -4.28 10.93
C ILE A 213 -12.65 -2.83 10.58
N TYR A 214 -12.18 -1.90 11.42
CA TYR A 214 -12.41 -0.46 11.22
C TYR A 214 -11.43 0.19 10.23
N TYR A 215 -10.25 -0.38 10.09
CA TYR A 215 -9.22 0.02 9.14
C TYR A 215 -8.91 -1.21 8.31
N GLY A 216 -8.92 -1.06 7.00
CA GLY A 216 -8.88 -2.17 6.06
C GLY A 216 -8.49 -1.68 4.68
N GLU A 217 -8.79 -2.45 3.66
CA GLU A 217 -8.41 -2.17 2.29
C GLU A 217 -9.53 -1.51 1.49
N SER A 218 -10.78 -1.71 1.93
CA SER A 218 -11.92 -1.12 1.23
C SER A 218 -11.88 0.40 1.24
N PRO A 219 -12.16 1.06 0.10
CA PRO A 219 -12.23 2.50 0.01
C PRO A 219 -13.44 3.05 0.76
N ALA A 220 -13.26 3.30 2.06
CA ALA A 220 -14.26 3.95 2.91
C ALA A 220 -13.78 5.35 3.36
N PRO A 221 -14.36 6.46 2.85
CA PRO A 221 -13.81 7.80 3.07
C PRO A 221 -13.74 8.20 4.55
N PHE A 222 -14.80 7.90 5.32
CA PHE A 222 -14.81 8.03 6.76
C PHE A 222 -15.97 7.24 7.38
N ALA A 223 -15.85 6.88 8.66
CA ALA A 223 -16.92 6.38 9.50
C ALA A 223 -16.98 7.18 10.81
N ILE A 224 -18.16 7.26 11.39
CA ILE A 224 -18.43 7.88 12.69
C ILE A 224 -18.82 6.74 13.63
N VAL A 225 -17.97 6.50 14.60
CA VAL A 225 -18.07 5.36 15.51
C VAL A 225 -18.39 5.81 16.93
N ASN A 226 -18.91 4.89 17.75
CA ASN A 226 -19.36 5.21 19.11
C ASN A 226 -20.38 6.36 19.11
N SER A 227 -21.32 6.31 18.15
CA SER A 227 -22.46 7.22 18.07
C SER A 227 -23.59 6.74 18.99
N SER A 228 -24.64 7.55 19.14
CA SER A 228 -25.85 7.12 19.85
C SER A 228 -26.62 6.01 19.10
N ALA A 229 -26.43 5.89 17.79
CA ALA A 229 -26.93 4.77 17.01
C ALA A 229 -25.95 3.57 17.13
N PRO A 230 -26.45 2.35 17.39
CA PRO A 230 -25.61 1.17 17.40
C PRO A 230 -25.06 0.86 16.00
N GLU A 231 -23.85 0.33 15.99
CA GLU A 231 -23.20 -0.24 14.81
C GLU A 231 -23.81 -1.62 14.54
N ILE A 232 -23.85 -2.03 13.27
CA ILE A 232 -24.42 -3.32 12.87
C ILE A 232 -23.43 -4.42 13.19
N ASP A 233 -23.83 -5.29 14.11
CA ASP A 233 -23.21 -6.59 14.30
C ASP A 233 -23.94 -7.63 13.44
N PRO A 234 -23.26 -8.26 12.48
CA PRO A 234 -23.84 -9.33 11.67
C PRO A 234 -24.34 -10.52 12.52
N SER A 235 -23.86 -10.68 13.75
CA SER A 235 -24.35 -11.69 14.70
C SER A 235 -25.67 -11.31 15.40
N GLY A 236 -26.15 -10.07 15.23
CA GLY A 236 -27.43 -9.59 15.73
C GLY A 236 -27.40 -8.83 17.07
N SER A 237 -26.22 -8.52 17.61
CA SER A 237 -26.06 -7.69 18.81
C SER A 237 -26.12 -6.19 18.51
N ASP A 238 -26.49 -5.38 19.51
CA ASP A 238 -26.12 -3.97 19.50
C ASP A 238 -24.62 -3.83 19.77
N LEU A 239 -23.89 -3.23 18.84
CA LEU A 239 -22.44 -3.06 18.93
C LEU A 239 -22.09 -1.58 18.98
N HIS A 240 -21.10 -1.24 19.80
CA HIS A 240 -20.49 0.09 19.83
C HIS A 240 -18.98 -0.06 19.80
N TYR A 241 -18.31 0.86 19.11
CA TYR A 241 -16.86 0.89 19.08
C TYR A 241 -16.24 1.05 20.47
N GLN A 242 -15.39 0.09 20.82
CA GLN A 242 -14.69 0.04 22.11
C GLN A 242 -13.20 0.38 22.00
N GLY A 243 -12.74 0.85 20.83
CA GLY A 243 -11.33 1.22 20.62
C GLY A 243 -11.06 2.72 20.82
N GLU A 244 -9.79 3.10 20.65
CA GLU A 244 -9.33 4.49 20.78
C GLU A 244 -9.04 5.17 19.44
N GLY A 245 -9.22 4.47 18.32
CA GLY A 245 -8.96 4.96 16.98
C GLY A 245 -9.93 6.06 16.55
N GLY A 246 -9.43 6.99 15.72
CA GLY A 246 -10.17 8.15 15.25
C GLY A 246 -10.00 9.39 16.14
N VAL A 247 -10.67 10.48 15.76
CA VAL A 247 -10.60 11.77 16.43
C VAL A 247 -11.94 12.09 17.08
N ASP A 248 -11.97 12.55 18.33
CA ASP A 248 -13.24 12.83 19.00
C ASP A 248 -14.00 13.97 18.34
N LEU A 249 -15.30 13.75 18.11
CA LEU A 249 -16.27 14.69 17.53
C LEU A 249 -17.14 15.39 18.58
N GLY A 250 -16.80 15.30 19.87
CA GLY A 250 -17.62 15.86 20.94
C GLY A 250 -17.81 17.39 20.90
N GLY A 251 -16.87 18.13 20.32
CA GLY A 251 -16.90 19.60 20.29
C GLY A 251 -17.42 20.19 18.98
N THR A 252 -18.25 21.23 19.06
CA THR A 252 -18.84 21.93 17.89
C THR A 252 -17.80 22.43 16.89
N PHE A 253 -16.63 22.91 17.36
CA PHE A 253 -15.56 23.36 16.47
C PHE A 253 -14.95 22.21 15.66
N ARG A 254 -14.73 21.04 16.28
CA ARG A 254 -14.25 19.85 15.57
C ARG A 254 -15.28 19.36 14.56
N ARG A 255 -16.57 19.34 14.93
CA ARG A 255 -17.66 19.02 14.00
C ARG A 255 -17.68 19.94 12.81
N LEU A 256 -17.55 21.26 13.02
CA LEU A 256 -17.50 22.24 11.94
C LEU A 256 -16.29 22.01 11.02
N ALA A 257 -15.10 21.77 11.59
CA ALA A 257 -13.89 21.50 10.82
C ALA A 257 -14.02 20.25 9.95
N TYR A 258 -14.55 19.16 10.50
CA TYR A 258 -14.76 17.91 9.75
C TYR A 258 -15.92 18.00 8.76
N ALA A 259 -17.00 18.71 9.09
CA ALA A 259 -18.07 19.01 8.15
C ALA A 259 -17.55 19.79 6.93
N TRP A 260 -16.60 20.71 7.15
CA TRP A 260 -15.93 21.41 6.06
C TRP A 260 -14.96 20.49 5.28
N GLN A 261 -14.11 19.73 5.97
CA GLN A 261 -13.13 18.83 5.36
C GLN A 261 -13.78 17.78 4.44
N PHE A 262 -14.88 17.17 4.89
CA PHE A 262 -15.60 16.14 4.14
C PHE A 262 -16.77 16.68 3.31
N ALA A 263 -16.97 18.01 3.30
CA ALA A 263 -18.11 18.66 2.67
C ALA A 263 -19.47 18.03 3.07
N ASP A 264 -19.61 17.63 4.35
CA ASP A 264 -20.76 16.90 4.87
C ASP A 264 -21.36 17.60 6.10
N ILE A 265 -22.45 18.32 5.88
CA ILE A 265 -23.12 19.11 6.92
C ILE A 265 -23.77 18.23 8.01
N ASN A 266 -24.03 16.96 7.73
CA ASN A 266 -24.66 16.06 8.70
C ASN A 266 -23.73 15.79 9.90
N ILE A 267 -22.41 15.90 9.72
CA ILE A 267 -21.43 15.83 10.82
C ILE A 267 -21.67 16.94 11.87
N LEU A 268 -22.19 18.10 11.43
CA LEU A 268 -22.50 19.22 12.32
C LEU A 268 -23.91 19.11 12.92
N LEU A 269 -24.88 18.65 12.12
CA LEU A 269 -26.30 18.72 12.46
C LEU A 269 -26.87 17.46 13.13
N SER A 270 -26.22 16.31 12.98
CA SER A 270 -26.74 15.04 13.51
C SER A 270 -26.78 15.03 15.04
N ASP A 271 -27.94 14.64 15.57
CA ASP A 271 -28.20 14.40 17.00
C ASP A 271 -27.61 13.07 17.51
N GLN A 272 -27.25 12.17 16.59
CA GLN A 272 -26.60 10.89 16.91
C GLN A 272 -25.13 11.07 17.33
N ILE A 273 -24.53 12.23 17.08
CA ILE A 273 -23.15 12.52 17.46
C ILE A 273 -23.15 13.07 18.90
N SER A 274 -22.50 12.35 19.81
CA SER A 274 -22.37 12.69 21.23
C SER A 274 -20.94 13.13 21.58
N SER A 275 -20.64 13.31 22.87
CA SER A 275 -19.30 13.65 23.34
C SER A 275 -18.28 12.51 23.20
N GLY A 276 -18.74 11.26 23.21
CA GLY A 276 -17.89 10.07 23.06
C GLY A 276 -17.68 9.61 21.61
N THR A 277 -18.39 10.23 20.66
CA THR A 277 -18.34 9.87 19.24
C THR A 277 -17.01 10.24 18.61
N ARG A 278 -16.50 9.38 17.73
CA ARG A 278 -15.22 9.56 17.04
C ARG A 278 -15.41 9.48 15.53
N ILE A 279 -14.62 10.26 14.79
CA ILE A 279 -14.51 10.13 13.34
C ILE A 279 -13.23 9.40 12.96
N GLN A 280 -13.38 8.36 12.16
CA GLN A 280 -12.29 7.59 11.58
C GLN A 280 -12.21 7.90 10.08
N TYR A 281 -11.06 8.41 9.63
CA TYR A 281 -10.77 8.74 8.24
C TYR A 281 -9.35 8.27 7.89
N ARG A 282 -9.01 8.26 6.59
CA ARG A 282 -7.83 7.53 6.07
C ARG A 282 -7.85 6.10 6.61
N ARG A 283 -8.93 5.41 6.24
CA ARG A 283 -9.25 4.07 6.73
C ARG A 283 -8.50 2.98 5.97
N GLN A 284 -8.19 3.27 4.70
CA GLN A 284 -7.32 2.46 3.86
C GLN A 284 -5.93 2.36 4.49
N ILE A 285 -5.42 1.12 4.65
CA ILE A 285 -4.13 0.86 5.30
C ILE A 285 -3.00 1.60 4.58
N SER A 286 -2.90 1.48 3.26
CA SER A 286 -1.88 2.13 2.44
C SER A 286 -1.92 3.66 2.56
N GLU A 287 -3.11 4.29 2.43
CA GLU A 287 -3.28 5.74 2.58
C GLU A 287 -2.87 6.21 3.99
N ARG A 288 -3.21 5.42 5.01
CA ARG A 288 -2.90 5.72 6.41
C ARG A 288 -1.39 5.68 6.68
N VAL A 289 -0.70 4.65 6.19
CA VAL A 289 0.75 4.51 6.33
C VAL A 289 1.46 5.61 5.55
N HIS A 290 1.05 5.89 4.30
CA HIS A 290 1.61 6.96 3.49
C HIS A 290 1.51 8.33 4.16
N ALA A 291 0.38 8.63 4.80
CA ALA A 291 0.17 9.88 5.51
C ALA A 291 1.12 10.06 6.71
N LEU A 292 1.62 8.97 7.30
CA LEU A 292 2.57 8.99 8.42
C LEU A 292 4.03 8.97 7.96
N ALA A 293 4.32 8.22 6.88
CA ALA A 293 5.66 8.00 6.38
C ALA A 293 5.71 8.11 4.85
N PRO A 294 5.55 9.33 4.28
CA PRO A 294 5.46 9.53 2.82
C PRO A 294 6.79 9.28 2.08
N PHE A 295 7.88 9.10 2.83
CA PHE A 295 9.22 8.79 2.32
C PHE A 295 9.43 7.28 2.11
N LEU A 296 8.47 6.44 2.53
CA LEU A 296 8.48 5.01 2.25
C LEU A 296 7.78 4.72 0.93
N THR A 297 8.39 3.87 0.11
CA THR A 297 7.75 3.22 -1.02
C THR A 297 7.05 1.97 -0.48
N MET A 298 5.72 2.00 -0.39
CA MET A 298 4.93 0.87 0.11
C MET A 298 4.80 -0.20 -0.96
N ASP A 299 4.68 -1.45 -0.52
CA ASP A 299 4.11 -2.52 -1.33
C ASP A 299 2.64 -2.22 -1.63
N ASP A 300 2.11 -2.78 -2.72
CA ASP A 300 0.76 -2.50 -3.19
C ASP A 300 -0.31 -3.21 -2.34
N ASP A 301 0.05 -4.30 -1.65
CA ASP A 301 -0.88 -5.24 -1.01
C ASP A 301 -0.60 -5.38 0.51
N PRO A 302 -1.34 -4.68 1.39
CA PRO A 302 -1.33 -4.95 2.82
C PRO A 302 -2.12 -6.23 3.14
N TYR A 303 -1.66 -7.02 4.10
CA TYR A 303 -2.28 -8.31 4.42
C TYR A 303 -2.70 -8.43 5.89
N PRO A 304 -3.82 -9.11 6.19
CA PRO A 304 -4.28 -9.33 7.54
C PRO A 304 -3.55 -10.52 8.19
N VAL A 305 -3.34 -10.44 9.50
CA VAL A 305 -2.76 -11.51 10.32
C VAL A 305 -3.56 -11.65 11.61
N VAL A 306 -3.89 -12.88 11.99
CA VAL A 306 -4.51 -13.19 13.29
C VAL A 306 -3.41 -13.60 14.26
N ASP A 307 -3.24 -12.89 15.37
CA ASP A 307 -2.25 -13.33 16.37
C ASP A 307 -2.77 -14.49 17.24
N LYS A 308 -1.89 -15.01 18.11
CA LYS A 308 -2.23 -16.11 19.03
C LYS A 308 -3.31 -15.77 20.06
N ALA A 309 -3.54 -14.48 20.30
CA ALA A 309 -4.60 -14.00 21.19
C ALA A 309 -5.92 -13.78 20.43
N GLY A 310 -5.97 -14.04 19.12
CA GLY A 310 -7.17 -13.84 18.30
C GLY A 310 -7.40 -12.38 17.91
N LYS A 311 -6.36 -11.54 17.97
CA LYS A 311 -6.43 -10.16 17.50
C LYS A 311 -5.97 -10.07 16.04
N LEU A 312 -6.73 -9.31 15.26
CA LEU A 312 -6.41 -8.98 13.88
C LEU A 312 -5.42 -7.82 13.78
N TRP A 313 -4.42 -8.00 12.93
CA TRP A 313 -3.41 -7.02 12.60
C TRP A 313 -3.35 -6.85 11.08
N TRP A 314 -3.02 -5.64 10.64
CA TRP A 314 -2.64 -5.38 9.25
C TRP A 314 -1.13 -5.21 9.19
N LEU A 315 -0.49 -5.90 8.27
CA LEU A 315 0.92 -5.71 7.92
C LEU A 315 1.00 -5.05 6.55
N GLN A 316 1.88 -4.07 6.43
CA GLN A 316 2.15 -3.34 5.20
C GLN A 316 3.66 -3.28 5.03
N ASP A 317 4.15 -3.99 4.03
CA ASP A 317 5.56 -3.96 3.69
C ASP A 317 5.89 -2.64 2.97
N ALA A 318 7.11 -2.14 3.21
CA ALA A 318 7.58 -0.91 2.62
C ALA A 318 9.11 -0.85 2.58
N PHE A 319 9.62 -0.12 1.59
CA PHE A 319 11.04 0.05 1.31
C PHE A 319 11.42 1.52 1.30
N THR A 320 12.67 1.81 1.61
CA THR A 320 13.28 3.12 1.33
C THR A 320 14.01 3.03 -0.01
N THR A 321 13.70 3.93 -0.92
CA THR A 321 14.38 4.03 -2.22
C THR A 321 15.23 5.29 -2.28
N THR A 322 16.30 5.26 -3.08
CA THR A 322 17.15 6.43 -3.33
C THR A 322 17.62 6.46 -4.77
N ASP A 323 17.65 7.65 -5.34
CA ASP A 323 18.22 7.96 -6.66
C ASP A 323 19.68 8.45 -6.56
N ARG A 324 20.25 8.49 -5.35
CA ARG A 324 21.59 9.05 -5.08
C ARG A 324 22.72 8.05 -5.26
N TYR A 325 22.39 6.77 -5.37
CA TYR A 325 23.35 5.68 -5.57
C TYR A 325 22.62 4.49 -6.20
N PRO A 326 23.17 3.84 -7.24
CA PRO A 326 24.44 4.09 -7.92
C PRO A 326 24.35 5.25 -8.93
N TYR A 327 25.36 6.13 -8.98
CA TYR A 327 25.54 7.10 -10.07
C TYR A 327 26.92 6.97 -10.68
#